data_AF-A0A183TIB9-F1
#
_entry.id   AF-A0A183TIB9-F1
#
_cell.length_a   1.000
_cell.length_b   1.000
_cell.length_c   1.000
_cell.angle_alpha   90.00
_cell.angle_beta   90.00
_cell.angle_gamma   90.00
#
_symmetry.space_group_name_H-M   'P 1'
#
loop_
_entity.id
_entity.type
_entity.pdbx_description
1 polymer ?
#
loop_
_entity_poly.entity_id
_entity_poly.type
_entity_poly.pdbx_seq_one_letter_code
_entity_poly.pdbx_strand_id
1 'polypeptide(L)'
;MLGGLLCVLAFGTNQSGGIAEVWRIAGEGGRLNILDLNPDPFVRQSTWTLVIGGAGMVLSIYATNQTQVQRYLACKDLKTAQQAIHANLGFNSLFLSIQMLCGLVSYAVFVGCDPLLDGHITAYDQIFPHLVMHLFQNIPVLRGIFLSTIFAAALR
;
A
#
# COMPACT_ATOMS: atom_id res chain seq x y z
N MET A 1 5.72 -1.13 -10.56
CA MET A 1 5.31 -0.84 -9.17
C MET A 1 5.76 -1.91 -8.18
N LEU A 2 5.41 -3.19 -8.34
CA LEU A 2 5.78 -4.27 -7.38
C LEU A 2 7.29 -4.36 -7.12
N GLY A 3 8.13 -4.37 -8.16
CA GLY A 3 9.60 -4.34 -7.98
C GLY A 3 10.10 -3.12 -7.21
N GLY A 4 9.51 -1.95 -7.45
CA GLY A 4 9.84 -0.73 -6.69
C GLY A 4 9.46 -0.83 -5.22
N LEU A 5 8.30 -1.41 -4.89
CA LEU A 5 7.91 -1.67 -3.50
C LEU A 5 8.87 -2.65 -2.82
N LEU A 6 9.29 -3.71 -3.50
CA LEU A 6 10.28 -4.66 -2.98
C LEU A 6 11.65 -3.99 -2.73
N CYS A 7 12.08 -3.10 -3.63
CA CYS A 7 13.30 -2.31 -3.41
C CYS A 7 13.15 -1.39 -2.19
N VAL A 8 12.03 -0.70 -2.03
CA VAL A 8 11.77 0.15 -0.86
C VAL A 8 11.80 -0.68 0.43
N LEU A 9 11.20 -1.88 0.43
CA LEU A 9 11.28 -2.79 1.57
C LEU A 9 12.73 -3.17 1.88
N ALA A 10 13.51 -3.60 0.89
CA ALA A 10 14.88 -4.05 1.10
C ALA A 10 15.80 -2.92 1.61
N PHE A 11 15.80 -1.76 0.93
CA PHE A 11 16.66 -0.63 1.30
C PHE A 11 16.18 0.07 2.57
N GLY A 12 14.88 0.24 2.73
CA GLY A 12 14.31 0.87 3.92
C GLY A 12 14.50 0.03 5.17
N THR A 13 14.29 -1.29 5.10
CA THR A 13 14.60 -2.17 6.24
C THR A 13 16.09 -2.18 6.57
N ASN A 14 16.98 -2.16 5.57
CA ASN A 14 18.42 -2.08 5.82
C ASN A 14 18.83 -0.75 6.49
N GLN A 15 18.21 0.37 6.10
CA GLN A 15 18.46 1.67 6.74
C GLN A 15 17.94 1.72 8.18
N SER A 16 16.78 1.12 8.45
CA SER A 16 16.17 1.07 9.80
C SER A 16 16.80 0.03 10.74
N GLY A 17 17.94 -0.60 10.39
CA GLY A 17 18.60 -1.58 11.27
C GLY A 17 18.05 -3.01 11.17
N GLY A 18 17.26 -3.31 10.14
CA GLY A 18 16.72 -4.64 9.84
C GLY A 18 15.23 -4.77 10.09
N ILE A 19 14.65 -5.89 9.67
CA ILE A 19 13.20 -6.12 9.76
C ILE A 19 12.72 -6.19 11.21
N ALA A 20 13.51 -6.80 12.11
CA ALA A 20 13.16 -6.91 13.53
C ALA A 20 13.03 -5.53 14.19
N GLU A 21 13.90 -4.60 13.81
CA GLU A 21 13.89 -3.24 14.35
C GLU A 21 12.70 -2.44 13.83
N VAL A 22 12.33 -2.59 12.55
CA VAL A 22 11.08 -2.02 11.99
C VAL A 22 9.86 -2.49 12.78
N TRP A 23 9.79 -3.78 13.12
CA TRP A 23 8.71 -4.34 13.93
C TRP A 23 8.72 -3.79 15.36
N ARG A 24 9.88 -3.65 15.99
CA ARG A 24 10.02 -3.06 17.33
C ARG A 24 9.54 -1.61 17.36
N ILE A 25 10.04 -0.78 16.43
CA ILE A 25 9.66 0.63 16.30
C ILE A 25 8.17 0.78 16.01
N ALA A 26 7.61 -0.05 15.13
CA ALA A 26 6.18 -0.04 14.83
C ALA A 26 5.33 -0.43 16.05
N GLY A 27 5.81 -1.38 16.86
CA GLY A 27 5.15 -1.79 18.10
C GLY A 27 5.14 -0.67 19.15
N GLU A 28 6.31 -0.06 19.42
CA GLU A 28 6.43 1.07 20.34
C GLU A 28 5.61 2.30 19.88
N GLY A 29 5.53 2.51 18.56
CA GLY A 29 4.70 3.54 17.95
C GLY A 29 3.19 3.24 17.95
N GLY A 30 2.74 2.11 18.49
CA GLY A 30 1.33 1.72 18.51
C GLY A 30 0.72 1.47 17.12
N ARG A 31 1.55 1.20 16.10
CA ARG A 31 1.12 1.00 14.70
C ARG A 31 0.73 -0.44 14.38
N LEU A 32 0.97 -1.38 15.31
CA LEU A 32 0.65 -2.80 15.16
C LEU A 32 -0.73 -3.19 15.70
N ASN A 33 -1.61 -2.22 15.95
CA ASN A 33 -2.98 -2.48 16.40
C ASN A 33 -3.85 -2.96 15.23
N ILE A 34 -3.89 -4.27 15.01
CA ILE A 34 -4.58 -4.90 13.87
C ILE A 34 -6.09 -5.06 14.14
N LEU A 35 -6.50 -5.22 15.40
CA LEU A 35 -7.89 -5.54 15.77
C LEU A 35 -8.41 -4.52 16.78
N ASP A 36 -9.19 -3.55 16.28
CA ASP A 36 -10.03 -2.68 17.10
C ASP A 36 -11.49 -3.12 16.97
N LEU A 37 -11.94 -3.92 17.94
CA LEU A 37 -13.29 -4.49 17.97
C LEU A 37 -14.36 -3.51 18.47
N ASN A 38 -14.04 -2.22 18.60
CA ASN A 38 -15.01 -1.21 19.00
C ASN A 38 -16.19 -1.13 18.01
N PRO A 39 -17.44 -1.41 18.46
CA PRO A 39 -18.62 -1.40 17.61
C PRO A 39 -19.14 -0.01 17.27
N ASP A 40 -18.53 1.06 17.80
CA ASP A 40 -18.93 2.43 17.53
C ASP A 40 -18.73 2.81 16.05
N PRO A 41 -19.80 3.16 15.31
CA PRO A 41 -19.71 3.54 13.90
C PRO A 41 -19.05 4.91 13.68
N PHE A 42 -18.89 5.74 14.71
CA PHE A 42 -18.19 7.02 14.62
C PHE A 42 -16.66 6.86 14.66
N VAL A 43 -16.16 5.68 15.06
CA VAL A 43 -14.73 5.37 15.01
C VAL A 43 -14.32 5.20 13.54
N ARG A 44 -13.42 6.09 13.10
CA ARG A 44 -13.00 6.21 11.69
C ARG A 44 -12.51 4.89 11.09
N GLN A 45 -11.79 4.07 11.86
CA GLN A 45 -11.22 2.79 11.40
C GLN A 45 -11.31 1.72 12.51
N SER A 46 -12.49 1.16 12.73
CA SER A 46 -12.67 -0.06 13.53
C SER A 46 -12.70 -1.28 12.61
N THR A 47 -12.54 -2.48 13.18
CA THR A 47 -12.69 -3.73 12.43
C THR A 47 -14.06 -3.81 11.76
N TRP A 48 -15.12 -3.31 12.41
CA TRP A 48 -16.48 -3.33 11.86
C TRP A 48 -16.65 -2.37 10.68
N THR A 49 -16.17 -1.12 10.81
CA THR A 49 -16.28 -0.14 9.72
C THR A 49 -15.44 -0.56 8.52
N LEU A 50 -14.28 -1.17 8.76
CA LEU A 50 -13.42 -1.70 7.69
C LEU A 50 -14.02 -2.94 7.00
N VAL A 51 -14.59 -3.88 7.75
CA VAL A 51 -15.21 -5.09 7.17
C VAL A 51 -16.45 -4.71 6.37
N ILE A 52 -17.39 -3.96 6.96
CA ILE A 52 -18.65 -3.62 6.31
C ILE A 52 -18.42 -2.64 5.15
N GLY A 53 -17.69 -1.55 5.41
CA GLY A 53 -17.39 -0.53 4.40
C GLY A 53 -16.47 -1.06 3.29
N GLY A 54 -15.43 -1.82 3.67
CA GLY A 54 -14.51 -2.45 2.73
C GLY A 54 -15.19 -3.51 1.86
N ALA A 55 -16.04 -4.35 2.44
CA ALA A 55 -16.82 -5.32 1.65
C ALA A 55 -17.73 -4.61 0.63
N GLY A 56 -18.41 -3.54 1.03
CA GLY A 56 -19.23 -2.73 0.12
C GLY A 56 -18.41 -2.08 -0.99
N MET A 57 -17.25 -1.51 -0.67
CA MET A 57 -16.34 -0.90 -1.64
C MET A 57 -15.81 -1.93 -2.65
N VAL A 58 -15.34 -3.08 -2.17
CA VAL A 58 -14.85 -4.16 -3.03
C VAL A 58 -15.99 -4.68 -3.91
N LEU A 59 -17.17 -4.90 -3.35
CA LEU A 59 -18.32 -5.36 -4.13
C LEU A 59 -18.67 -4.37 -5.24
N SER A 60 -18.67 -3.06 -4.98
CA SER A 60 -18.92 -2.05 -6.01
C SER A 60 -17.83 -2.07 -7.10
N ILE A 61 -16.55 -2.23 -6.73
CA ILE A 61 -15.45 -2.29 -7.70
C ILE A 61 -15.57 -3.51 -8.62
N TYR A 62 -15.92 -4.68 -8.10
CA TYR A 62 -15.95 -5.91 -8.90
C TYR A 62 -17.31 -6.16 -9.57
N ALA A 63 -18.44 -5.80 -8.94
CA ALA A 63 -19.77 -6.09 -9.46
C ALA A 63 -20.36 -4.97 -10.32
N THR A 64 -20.11 -3.69 -9.98
CA THR A 64 -20.79 -2.55 -10.63
C THR A 64 -19.89 -1.73 -11.54
N ASN A 65 -18.57 -1.94 -11.50
CA ASN A 65 -17.65 -1.17 -12.32
C ASN A 65 -17.67 -1.65 -13.78
N GLN A 66 -18.06 -0.75 -14.69
CA GLN A 66 -18.20 -1.04 -16.11
C GLN A 66 -16.91 -1.63 -16.73
N THR A 67 -15.74 -1.11 -16.38
CA THR A 67 -14.46 -1.59 -16.91
C THR A 67 -14.19 -3.03 -16.49
N GLN A 68 -14.61 -3.42 -15.28
CA GLN A 68 -14.43 -4.78 -14.77
C GLN A 68 -15.42 -5.74 -15.43
N VAL A 69 -16.69 -5.33 -15.57
CA VAL A 69 -17.71 -6.12 -16.28
C VAL A 69 -17.27 -6.41 -17.72
N GLN A 70 -16.72 -5.42 -18.42
CA GLN A 70 -16.20 -5.60 -19.78
C GLN A 70 -15.05 -6.61 -19.86
N ARG A 71 -14.14 -6.65 -18.86
CA ARG A 71 -13.06 -7.65 -18.80
C ARG A 71 -13.61 -9.07 -18.63
N TYR A 72 -14.70 -9.22 -17.88
CA TYR A 72 -15.35 -10.53 -17.72
C TYR A 72 -16.02 -10.99 -19.00
N LEU A 73 -16.68 -10.08 -19.73
CA LEU A 73 -17.32 -10.39 -21.02
C LEU A 73 -16.34 -10.69 -22.15
N ALA A 74 -15.09 -10.22 -22.04
CA ALA A 74 -14.03 -10.55 -22.99
C ALA A 74 -13.43 -11.97 -22.79
N CYS A 75 -13.76 -12.66 -21.70
CA CYS A 75 -13.32 -14.02 -21.45
C CYS A 75 -14.11 -15.01 -22.31
N LYS A 76 -13.45 -16.10 -22.74
CA LYS A 76 -14.02 -17.13 -23.61
C LYS A 76 -15.23 -17.85 -22.99
N ASP A 77 -15.19 -18.04 -21.68
CA ASP A 77 -16.19 -18.80 -20.92
C ASP A 77 -16.29 -18.33 -19.47
N LEU A 78 -17.40 -18.65 -18.82
CA LEU A 78 -17.70 -18.24 -17.43
C LEU A 78 -16.66 -18.76 -16.44
N LYS A 79 -16.16 -19.98 -16.64
CA LYS A 79 -15.18 -20.60 -15.73
C LYS A 79 -13.85 -19.84 -15.77
N THR A 80 -13.40 -19.44 -16.96
CA THR A 80 -12.21 -18.60 -17.15
C THR A 80 -12.38 -17.24 -16.49
N ALA A 81 -13.54 -16.60 -16.65
CA ALA A 81 -13.84 -15.32 -15.99
C ALA A 81 -13.79 -15.46 -14.46
N GLN A 82 -14.40 -16.51 -13.89
CA GLN A 82 -14.36 -16.78 -12.45
C GLN A 82 -12.93 -17.02 -11.96
N GLN A 83 -12.15 -17.84 -12.66
CA GLN A 83 -10.74 -18.08 -12.30
C GLN A 83 -9.90 -16.80 -12.35
N ALA A 84 -10.11 -15.95 -13.35
CA ALA A 84 -9.44 -14.65 -13.46
C ALA A 84 -9.77 -13.74 -12.27
N ILE A 85 -11.02 -13.72 -11.80
CA ILE A 85 -11.43 -12.95 -10.60
C ILE A 85 -10.71 -13.47 -9.35
N HIS A 86 -10.71 -14.79 -9.12
CA HIS A 86 -10.04 -15.37 -7.94
C HIS A 86 -8.53 -15.11 -7.95
N ALA A 87 -7.89 -15.25 -9.12
CA ALA A 87 -6.47 -14.94 -9.29
C ALA A 87 -6.18 -13.45 -9.04
N ASN A 88 -7.04 -12.56 -9.55
CA ASN A 88 -6.91 -11.12 -9.31
C ASN A 88 -7.05 -10.78 -7.83
N LEU A 89 -8.00 -11.39 -7.12
CA LEU A 89 -8.20 -11.19 -5.68
C LEU A 89 -6.96 -11.61 -4.88
N GLY A 90 -6.39 -12.78 -5.18
CA GLY A 90 -5.17 -13.26 -4.53
C GLY A 90 -3.97 -12.34 -4.77
N PHE A 91 -3.78 -11.89 -6.02
CA PHE A 91 -2.69 -10.96 -6.35
C PHE A 91 -2.88 -9.59 -5.68
N ASN A 92 -4.11 -9.08 -5.65
CA ASN A 92 -4.43 -7.81 -5.00
C ASN A 92 -4.18 -7.89 -3.49
N SER A 93 -4.59 -8.98 -2.84
CA SER A 93 -4.32 -9.21 -1.41
C SER A 93 -2.82 -9.23 -1.10
N LEU A 94 -2.02 -9.94 -1.90
CA LEU A 94 -0.56 -9.94 -1.73
C LEU A 94 0.03 -8.53 -1.93
N PHE A 95 -0.45 -7.82 -2.94
CA PHE A 95 0.01 -6.47 -3.25
C PHE A 95 -0.27 -5.49 -2.10
N LEU A 96 -1.48 -5.54 -1.53
CA LEU A 96 -1.86 -4.72 -0.37
C LEU A 96 -1.00 -5.04 0.87
N SER A 97 -0.70 -6.31 1.12
CA SER A 97 0.19 -6.70 2.21
C SER A 97 1.59 -6.11 2.07
N ILE A 98 2.16 -6.12 0.85
CA ILE A 98 3.45 -5.49 0.56
C ILE A 98 3.38 -3.99 0.80
N GLN A 99 2.31 -3.32 0.37
CA GLN A 99 2.13 -1.88 0.61
C GLN A 99 2.05 -1.54 2.10
N MET A 100 1.35 -2.36 2.89
CA MET A 100 1.28 -2.19 4.35
C MET A 100 2.67 -2.29 4.99
N LEU A 101 3.47 -3.27 4.59
CA LEU A 101 4.86 -3.40 5.05
C LEU A 101 5.70 -2.18 4.65
N CYS A 102 5.54 -1.66 3.43
CA CYS A 102 6.21 -0.42 3.01
C CYS A 102 5.81 0.77 3.89
N GLY A 103 4.55 0.85 4.29
CA GLY A 103 4.06 1.87 5.22
C GLY A 103 4.73 1.80 6.60
N LEU A 104 4.90 0.59 7.14
CA LEU A 104 5.62 0.38 8.40
C LEU A 104 7.10 0.75 8.28
N VAL A 105 7.75 0.38 7.17
CA VAL A 105 9.13 0.78 6.90
C VAL A 105 9.25 2.30 6.78
N SER A 106 8.31 2.96 6.09
CA SER A 106 8.25 4.42 6.00
C SER A 106 8.14 5.06 7.38
N TYR A 107 7.31 4.50 8.26
CA TYR A 107 7.19 4.97 9.63
C TYR A 107 8.51 4.79 10.40
N ALA A 108 9.14 3.62 10.30
CA ALA A 108 10.40 3.34 10.99
C ALA A 108 11.56 4.23 10.53
N VAL A 109 11.61 4.62 9.25
CA VAL A 109 12.61 5.55 8.72
C VAL A 109 12.42 6.98 9.28
N PHE A 110 11.18 7.43 9.48
CA PHE A 110 10.87 8.81 9.87
C PHE A 110 10.43 8.99 11.33
N VAL A 111 10.46 7.95 12.17
CA VAL A 111 9.96 8.02 13.57
C VAL A 111 10.64 9.11 14.41
N GLY A 112 11.88 9.49 14.11
CA GLY A 112 12.63 10.55 14.80
C GLY A 112 12.77 11.87 14.04
N CYS A 113 12.34 11.93 12.78
CA CYS A 113 12.43 13.13 11.94
C CYS A 113 11.22 13.15 10.99
N ASP A 114 10.17 13.85 11.40
CA ASP A 114 8.95 13.95 10.61
C ASP A 114 9.16 14.93 9.44
N PRO A 115 9.16 14.46 8.18
CA PRO A 115 9.40 15.31 7.02
C PRO A 115 8.33 16.39 6.83
N LEU A 116 7.13 16.24 7.41
CA LEU A 116 6.08 17.25 7.36
C LEU A 116 6.39 18.42 8.30
N LEU A 117 6.82 18.11 9.53
CA LEU A 117 7.17 19.13 10.53
C LEU A 117 8.45 19.88 10.14
N ASP A 118 9.37 19.20 9.46
CA ASP A 118 10.61 19.79 8.95
C ASP A 118 10.40 20.60 7.64
N GLY A 119 9.16 20.66 7.13
CA GLY A 119 8.80 21.46 5.95
C GLY A 119 9.29 20.89 4.61
N HIS A 120 9.76 19.64 4.58
CA HIS A 120 10.19 18.96 3.36
C HIS A 120 9.03 18.47 2.49
N ILE A 121 7.85 18.26 3.08
CA ILE A 121 6.61 17.92 2.38
C ILE A 121 5.48 18.84 2.82
N THR A 122 4.47 19.00 1.96
CA THR A 122 3.30 19.85 2.23
C THR A 122 2.07 19.05 2.67
N ALA A 123 2.03 17.75 2.34
CA ALA A 123 0.92 16.86 2.64
C ALA A 123 1.42 15.45 2.94
N TYR A 124 0.69 14.71 3.78
CA TYR A 124 1.02 13.33 4.16
C TYR A 124 1.10 12.37 2.96
N ASP A 125 0.34 12.62 1.88
CA ASP A 125 0.38 11.79 0.67
C ASP A 125 1.73 11.83 -0.06
N GLN A 126 2.57 12.83 0.23
CA GLN A 126 3.91 12.98 -0.36
C GLN A 126 4.99 12.22 0.40
N ILE A 127 4.68 11.62 1.56
CA ILE A 127 5.66 10.88 2.37
C ILE A 127 6.30 9.76 1.56
N PHE A 128 5.51 8.97 0.83
CA PHE A 128 6.03 7.81 0.12
C PHE A 128 6.93 8.18 -1.07
N PRO A 129 6.55 9.14 -1.94
CA PRO A 129 7.49 9.70 -2.92
C PRO A 129 8.75 10.29 -2.29
N HIS A 130 8.62 11.02 -1.17
CA HIS A 130 9.77 11.60 -0.47
C HIS A 130 10.70 10.51 0.08
N LEU A 131 10.16 9.44 0.64
CA LEU A 131 10.92 8.26 1.09
C LEU A 131 11.75 7.66 -0.04
N VAL A 132 11.17 7.46 -1.22
CA VAL A 132 11.90 6.92 -2.37
C VAL A 132 13.02 7.85 -2.80
N MET A 133 12.74 9.16 -2.84
CA MET A 133 13.76 10.14 -3.18
C MET A 133 14.90 10.16 -2.16
N HIS A 134 14.61 9.90 -0.88
CA HIS A 134 15.59 9.77 0.20
C HIS A 134 16.39 8.45 0.14
N LEU A 135 15.73 7.30 -0.03
CA LEU A 135 16.39 5.99 -0.07
C LEU A 135 17.31 5.82 -1.27
N PHE A 136 16.94 6.37 -2.43
CA PHE A 136 17.67 6.18 -3.68
C PHE A 136 18.42 7.42 -4.14
N GLN A 137 18.83 8.31 -3.23
CA GLN A 137 19.60 9.51 -3.55
C GLN A 137 20.85 9.19 -4.39
N ASN A 138 21.53 8.08 -4.08
CA ASN A 138 22.76 7.64 -4.75
C ASN A 138 22.52 6.83 -6.03
N ILE A 139 21.26 6.45 -6.34
CA ILE A 139 20.93 5.59 -7.48
C ILE A 139 19.87 6.28 -8.36
N PRO A 140 20.27 7.23 -9.22
CA PRO A 140 19.34 8.04 -10.01
C PRO A 140 18.43 7.22 -10.92
N VAL A 141 18.94 6.10 -11.46
CA VAL A 141 18.17 5.20 -12.33
C VAL A 141 16.93 4.65 -11.62
N LEU A 142 17.06 4.24 -10.35
CA LEU A 142 15.97 3.61 -9.63
C LEU A 142 14.87 4.61 -9.26
N ARG A 143 15.24 5.87 -8.98
CA ARG A 143 14.28 6.98 -8.81
C ARG A 143 13.46 7.21 -10.08
N GLY A 144 14.13 7.24 -11.25
CA GLY A 144 13.47 7.41 -12.54
C GLY A 144 12.50 6.28 -12.87
N ILE A 145 12.92 5.02 -12.70
CA ILE A 145 12.05 3.85 -12.92
C ILE A 145 10.85 3.90 -11.98
N PHE A 146 11.07 4.21 -10.70
CA PHE A 146 9.99 4.28 -9.73
C PHE A 146 8.96 5.35 -10.10
N LEU A 147 9.41 6.58 -10.39
CA LEU A 147 8.55 7.69 -10.78
C LEU A 147 7.74 7.35 -12.03
N SER A 148 8.39 6.78 -13.06
CA SER A 148 7.72 6.31 -14.27
C SER A 148 6.65 5.27 -13.97
N THR A 149 6.88 4.34 -13.03
CA THR A 149 5.87 3.34 -12.67
C THR A 149 4.70 3.90 -11.88
N ILE A 150 4.90 4.95 -11.07
CA ILE A 150 3.79 5.65 -10.41
C ILE A 150 2.95 6.38 -11.45
N PHE A 151 3.59 7.11 -12.37
CA PHE A 151 2.85 7.79 -13.44
C PHE A 151 2.09 6.79 -14.33
N ALA A 152 2.70 5.67 -14.69
CA ALA A 152 2.03 4.60 -15.43
C ALA A 152 0.83 3.99 -14.66
N ALA A 153 0.86 3.98 -13.32
CA ALA A 153 -0.26 3.52 -12.50
C ALA A 153 -1.36 4.58 -12.34
N ALA A 154 -1.00 5.88 -12.38
CA ALA A 154 -1.94 6.99 -12.26
C ALA A 154 -2.66 7.31 -13.58
N LEU A 155 -2.02 7.04 -14.71
CA LEU A 155 -2.62 7.14 -16.03
C LEU A 155 -3.69 6.05 -16.19
N ARG A 156 -4.94 6.47 -16.34
CA ARG A 156 -6.09 5.59 -16.60
C ARG A 156 -6.18 5.21 -18.07
#